data_AF-A0A0P9SZB1-F1
#
_entry.id   AF-A0A0P9SZB1-F1
#
_cell.length_a   1.000
_cell.length_b   1.000
_cell.length_c   1.000
_cell.angle_alpha   90.00
_cell.angle_beta   90.00
_cell.angle_gamma   90.00
#
_symmetry.space_group_name_H-M   'P 1'
#
loop_
_entity.id
_entity.type
_entity.pdbx_description
1 polymer ?
#
loop_
_entity_poly.entity_id
_entity_poly.type
_entity_poly.pdbx_seq_one_letter_code
_entity_poly.pdbx_strand_id
1 'polypeptide(L)' 'MPFIAVNSSNGFDMANNTRYATEAEADSRAREILSQFPTAQVFTAQLIKDYSAKVTVTAKASADPVSETPTDPVSP' A
#
# COMPACT_ATOMS: atom_id res chain seq x y z
N MET A 1 19.52 1.19 13.60
CA MET A 1 19.28 1.22 12.14
C MET A 1 18.42 0.02 11.82
N PRO A 2 17.21 0.19 11.28
CA PRO A 2 16.28 -0.92 11.13
C PRO A 2 16.61 -1.82 9.94
N PHE A 3 16.12 -3.04 9.99
CA PHE A 3 16.18 -4.03 8.92
C PHE A 3 14.77 -4.26 8.35
N ILE A 4 14.68 -4.73 7.11
CA ILE A 4 13.42 -5.05 6.45
C ILE A 4 13.51 -6.44 5.81
N ALA A 5 12.38 -7.13 5.74
CA ALA A 5 12.20 -8.33 4.95
C ALA A 5 11.23 -8.01 3.82
N VAL A 6 11.66 -8.18 2.57
CA VAL A 6 10.88 -7.80 1.38
C VAL A 6 10.60 -9.04 0.56
N ASN A 7 9.32 -9.35 0.40
CA ASN A 7 8.82 -10.33 -0.54
C ASN A 7 8.76 -9.71 -1.94
N SER A 8 9.75 -10.04 -2.78
CA SER A 8 9.81 -9.60 -4.17
C SER A 8 8.73 -10.21 -5.05
N SER A 9 8.20 -11.38 -4.67
CA SER A 9 7.14 -12.06 -5.41
C SER A 9 5.76 -11.45 -5.14
N ASN A 10 5.61 -10.68 -4.06
CA ASN A 10 4.40 -9.91 -3.76
C ASN A 10 4.75 -8.51 -3.24
N GLY A 11 4.88 -7.55 -4.15
CA GLY A 11 5.19 -6.16 -3.83
C GLY A 11 4.09 -5.42 -3.05
N PHE A 12 2.86 -5.95 -3.00
CA PHE A 12 1.74 -5.35 -2.26
C PHE A 12 1.62 -5.85 -0.83
N ASP A 13 2.49 -6.78 -0.40
CA ASP A 13 2.48 -7.28 0.96
C ASP A 13 2.80 -6.15 1.95
N MET A 14 1.87 -5.86 2.86
CA MET A 14 2.07 -4.87 3.91
C MET A 14 3.26 -5.22 4.81
N ALA A 15 3.60 -6.51 4.93
CA ALA A 15 4.76 -6.97 5.69
C ALA A 15 6.07 -6.36 5.17
N ASN A 16 6.17 -6.02 3.88
CA ASN A 16 7.34 -5.39 3.28
C ASN A 16 7.67 -4.01 3.88
N ASN A 17 6.71 -3.36 4.53
CA ASN A 17 6.89 -2.07 5.19
C ASN A 17 7.27 -2.20 6.68
N THR A 18 7.37 -3.42 7.20
CA THR A 18 7.72 -3.66 8.60
C THR A 18 9.21 -3.43 8.82
N ARG A 19 9.52 -2.57 9.79
CA ARG A 19 10.90 -2.27 10.20
C ARG A 19 11.24 -3.07 11.45
N TYR A 20 12.27 -3.89 11.36
CA TYR A 20 12.81 -4.72 12.44
C TYR A 20 14.01 -4.04 13.11
N ALA A 21 14.22 -4.30 14.40
CA ALA A 21 15.35 -3.71 15.12
C ALA A 21 16.66 -4.45 14.79
N THR A 22 16.58 -5.74 14.49
CA THR A 22 17.72 -6.61 14.23
C THR A 22 17.60 -7.38 12.92
N GLU A 23 18.74 -7.82 12.40
CA GLU A 23 18.81 -8.68 11.22
C GLU A 23 18.11 -10.03 11.46
N ALA A 24 18.29 -10.61 12.66
CA ALA A 24 17.71 -11.90 13.02
C ALA A 24 16.17 -11.87 13.01
N GLU A 25 15.55 -10.77 13.45
CA GLU A 25 14.10 -10.60 13.37
C GLU A 25 13.61 -10.51 11.92
N ALA A 26 14.34 -9.77 11.06
CA ALA A 26 14.02 -9.69 9.63
C ALA A 26 14.18 -11.04 8.92
N ASP A 27 15.23 -11.80 9.24
CA ASP A 27 15.45 -13.15 8.69
C ASP A 27 14.40 -14.14 9.18
N SER A 28 14.01 -14.10 10.47
CA SER A 28 12.91 -14.92 11.00
C SER A 28 11.63 -14.67 10.20
N ARG A 29 11.32 -13.41 9.90
CA ARG A 29 10.17 -13.08 9.06
C ARG A 29 10.33 -13.60 7.63
N ALA A 30 11.50 -13.45 7.03
CA ALA A 30 11.75 -13.95 5.69
C ALA A 30 11.51 -15.46 5.57
N ARG A 31 11.94 -16.22 6.58
CA ARG A 31 11.69 -17.67 6.66
C ARG A 31 10.22 -18.01 6.87
N GLU A 32 9.48 -17.23 7.66
CA GLU A 32 8.03 -17.39 7.79
C GLU A 32 7.29 -17.15 6.46
N ILE A 33 7.71 -16.14 5.69
CA ILE A 33 7.12 -15.88 4.38
C ILE A 33 7.42 -17.03 3.43
N LEU A 34 8.66 -17.54 3.43
CA LEU A 34 9.05 -18.70 2.62
C LEU A 34 8.32 -19.99 3.04
N SER A 35 8.01 -20.18 4.32
CA SER A 35 7.26 -21.36 4.77
C SER A 35 5.80 -21.33 4.30
N GLN A 36 5.21 -20.14 4.20
CA GLN A 36 3.85 -19.93 3.69
C GLN A 36 3.81 -19.95 2.15
N PHE A 37 4.83 -19.40 1.51
CA PHE A 37 4.95 -19.28 0.05
C PHE A 37 6.32 -19.82 -0.40
N PRO A 38 6.46 -21.15 -0.59
CA PRO A 38 7.75 -21.77 -0.88
C PRO A 38 8.41 -21.32 -2.20
N THR A 39 7.63 -20.78 -3.13
CA THR A 39 8.10 -20.25 -4.41
C THR A 39 8.36 -18.74 -4.38
N ALA A 40 8.09 -18.08 -3.24
CA ALA A 40 8.33 -16.65 -3.10
C ALA A 40 9.83 -16.35 -3.03
N GLN A 41 10.22 -15.21 -3.58
CA GLN A 41 11.56 -14.66 -3.45
C GLN A 41 11.53 -13.58 -2.38
N VAL A 42 12.25 -13.81 -1.27
CA VAL A 42 12.32 -12.90 -0.14
C VAL A 42 13.77 -12.52 0.12
N PHE A 43 14.03 -11.24 0.38
CA PHE A 43 15.35 -10.75 0.75
C PHE A 43 15.30 -9.90 2.01
N THR A 44 16.34 -10.01 2.82
CA THR A 44 16.58 -9.17 3.99
C THR A 44 17.53 -8.05 3.62
N ALA A 45 17.20 -6.82 4.03
CA ALA A 45 18.03 -5.66 3.75
C ALA A 45 18.13 -4.74 4.97
N GLN A 46 19.29 -4.08 5.11
CA GLN A 46 19.48 -3.03 6.08
C GLN A 46 19.00 -1.69 5.51
N LEU A 47 18.18 -0.94 6.27
CA LEU A 47 17.71 0.37 5.86
C LEU A 47 18.80 1.42 6.09
N ILE A 48 19.32 2.00 4.99
CA ILE A 48 20.38 3.03 5.02
C ILE A 48 19.79 4.44 5.06
N LYS A 49 18.76 4.70 4.25
CA LYS A 49 18.10 6.01 4.12
C LYS A 49 16.60 5.82 4.00
N ASP A 50 15.85 6.76 4.57
CA ASP A 50 14.40 6.80 4.50
C ASP A 50 13.99 8.16 3.90
N TYR A 51 13.13 8.12 2.90
CA TYR A 51 12.65 9.29 2.18
C TYR A 51 11.13 9.30 2.23
N SER A 52 10.54 10.39 2.70
CA SER A 52 9.08 10.55 2.79
C SER A 52 8.63 11.80 2.04
N ALA A 53 7.52 11.70 1.32
CA ALA A 53 6.87 12.82 0.65
C ALA A 53 5.53 13.11 1.33
N LYS A 54 5.23 14.39 1.51
CA LYS A 54 3.92 14.85 2.00
C LYS A 54 3.06 15.22 0.80
N VAL A 55 1.94 14.50 0.59
CA VAL A 55 0.97 14.81 -0.47
C VAL A 55 -0.17 15.63 0.13
N THR A 56 -0.42 16.81 -0.44
CA THR A 56 -1.60 17.62 -0.13
C THR A 56 -2.60 17.42 -1.26
N VAL A 57 -3.76 16.82 -0.95
CA VAL A 57 -4.83 16.62 -1.93
C VAL A 57 -5.80 17.79 -1.84
N THR A 58 -5.87 18.59 -2.91
CA THR A 58 -6.84 19.68 -3.02
C THR A 58 -8.04 19.20 -3.86
N ALA A 59 -9.18 18.97 -3.21
CA ALA A 59 -10.41 18.65 -3.94
C ALA A 59 -11.04 19.95 -4.49
N LYS A 60 -11.36 19.96 -5.78
CA LYS A 60 -12.25 20.97 -6.35
C LYS A 60 -13.69 20.51 -6.11
N ALA A 61 -14.53 21.36 -5.54
CA ALA A 61 -15.94 21.03 -5.35
C ALA A 61 -16.57 20.63 -6.70
N SER A 62 -17.17 19.44 -6.75
CA SER A 62 -18.00 19.03 -7.88
C SER A 62 -19.25 19.90 -7.91
N ALA A 63 -19.67 20.32 -9.11
CA ALA A 63 -20.95 21.01 -9.26
C ALA A 63 -22.08 20.09 -8.77
N ASP A 64 -23.03 20.67 -8.03
CA ASP A 64 -24.22 19.94 -7.57
C ASP A 64 -24.93 19.30 -8.77
N PRO A 65 -25.45 18.06 -8.63
CA PRO A 65 -26.22 17.44 -9.69
C PRO A 65 -27.43 18.33 -9.99
N VAL A 66 -27.57 18.77 -11.25
CA VAL A 66 -28.77 19.44 -11.72
C VAL A 66 -29.93 18.44 -11.58
N SER A 67 -30.85 18.70 -10.65
CA SER A 67 -32.11 17.95 -10.59
C SER A 67 -32.85 18.16 -11.91
N GLU A 68 -32.98 17.10 -12.70
CA GLU A 68 -33.91 17.06 -13.82
C GLU A 68 -35.33 17.15 -13.24
N THR A 69 -35.95 18.33 -13.29
CA THR A 69 -37.38 18.47 -13.04
C THR A 69 -38.13 17.67 -14.11
N PRO A 70 -39.05 16.76 -13.74
CA PRO A 70 -39.83 16.02 -14.71
C PRO A 70 -40.75 17.00 -15.45
N THR A 71 -40.51 17.21 -16.74
CA THR A 71 -41.44 17.89 -17.64
C THR A 71 -42.67 17.02 -17.82
N ASP A 72 -43.74 17.40 -17.14
CA ASP A 72 -45.10 16.88 -17.34
C ASP A 72 -45.59 17.27 -18.75
N PRO A 73 -46.06 16.32 -19.60
CA PRO A 73 -46.59 16.69 -20.90
C PRO A 73 -48.02 17.22 -20.74
N VAL A 74 -48.18 18.55 -20.88
CA VAL A 74 -49.47 19.16 -21.22
C VAL A 74 -49.96 18.55 -22.54
N SER A 75 -51.01 17.73 -22.49
CA SER A 75 -51.76 17.32 -23.68
C SER A 75 -52.86 18.34 -23.99
N PRO A 76 -53.03 18.75 -25.26
CA PRO A 76 -54.21 19.49 -25.73
C PRO A 76 -55.44 18.59 -25.88
#